data_AF-A0AA89BWZ9-F1
#
_entry.id   AF-A0AA89BWZ9-F1
#
_cell.length_a   1.000
_cell.length_b   1.000
_cell.length_c   1.000
_cell.angle_alpha   90.00
_cell.angle_beta   90.00
_cell.angle_gamma   90.00
#
_symmetry.space_group_name_H-M   'P 1'
#
loop_
_entity.id
_entity.type
_entity.pdbx_description
1 polymer ?
#
loop_
_entity_poly.entity_id
_entity_poly.type
_entity_poly.pdbx_seq_one_letter_code
_entity_poly.pdbx_strand_id
1 'polypeptide(L)'
;MFSAVIFLTFACFYQISLTDDHIKKRELLAKDKSLFKELRDKLTVLEKRLDSRSCDRFHAGYIGGSSHTHKGAAVNYLCMPKNPDWDKYANGIQGYRAYLYGTEYEMRENSNGIPQSYHDYESPCAVCRALGTSSTLMIPGRYNHEAASQYICVDGDAENVGSNSNKDGALLYPVEAICGSLKCPPYVGGRELACVVCSK
;
A
#
# COMPACT_ATOMS: atom_id res chain seq x y z
N MET A 1 -83.47 -11.08 -22.23
CA MET A 1 -82.17 -11.25 -22.92
C MET A 1 -81.28 -9.99 -22.94
N PHE A 2 -81.77 -8.78 -22.66
CA PHE A 2 -80.95 -7.55 -22.74
C PHE A 2 -79.97 -7.29 -21.58
N SER A 3 -80.22 -7.84 -20.37
CA SER A 3 -79.38 -7.52 -19.20
C SER A 3 -78.00 -8.22 -19.21
N ALA A 4 -77.90 -9.45 -19.75
CA ALA A 4 -76.64 -10.20 -19.76
C ALA A 4 -75.58 -9.61 -20.71
N VAL A 5 -76.00 -8.96 -21.80
CA VAL A 5 -75.09 -8.37 -22.81
C VAL A 5 -74.37 -7.13 -22.25
N ILE A 6 -75.04 -6.35 -21.42
CA ILE A 6 -74.48 -5.14 -20.79
C ILE A 6 -73.44 -5.51 -19.72
N PHE A 7 -73.67 -6.56 -18.94
CA PHE A 7 -72.69 -7.02 -17.94
C PHE A 7 -71.41 -7.57 -18.59
N LEU A 8 -71.52 -8.30 -19.70
CA LEU A 8 -70.37 -8.82 -20.43
C LEU A 8 -69.53 -7.72 -21.07
N THR A 9 -70.14 -6.65 -21.59
CA THR A 9 -69.39 -5.52 -22.15
C THR A 9 -68.70 -4.71 -21.06
N PHE A 10 -69.36 -4.40 -19.95
CA PHE A 10 -68.74 -3.68 -18.82
C PHE A 10 -67.56 -4.45 -18.21
N ALA A 11 -67.69 -5.76 -18.01
CA ALA A 11 -66.60 -6.59 -17.51
C ALA A 11 -65.40 -6.61 -18.47
N CYS A 12 -65.65 -6.65 -19.78
CA CYS A 12 -64.62 -6.62 -20.81
C CYS A 12 -63.89 -5.26 -20.86
N PHE A 13 -64.62 -4.14 -20.83
CA PHE A 13 -64.01 -2.81 -20.77
C PHE A 13 -63.17 -2.60 -19.49
N TYR A 14 -63.64 -3.10 -18.35
CA TYR A 14 -62.91 -3.02 -17.08
C TYR A 14 -61.63 -3.87 -17.09
N GLN A 15 -61.68 -5.09 -17.63
CA GLN A 15 -60.48 -5.92 -17.82
C GLN A 15 -59.48 -5.29 -18.80
N ILE A 16 -59.94 -4.72 -19.91
CA ILE A 16 -59.08 -4.01 -20.88
C ILE A 16 -58.37 -2.82 -20.20
N SER A 17 -59.11 -2.04 -19.40
CA SER A 17 -58.57 -0.88 -18.68
C SER A 17 -57.52 -1.27 -17.63
N LEU A 18 -57.76 -2.36 -16.88
CA LEU A 18 -56.78 -2.91 -15.94
C LEU A 18 -55.54 -3.46 -16.66
N THR A 19 -55.69 -4.10 -17.82
CA THR A 19 -54.55 -4.60 -18.60
C THR A 19 -53.68 -3.49 -19.17
N ASP A 20 -54.26 -2.37 -19.62
CA ASP A 20 -53.52 -1.20 -20.13
C ASP A 20 -52.70 -0.54 -19.01
N ASP A 21 -53.26 -0.41 -17.80
CA ASP A 21 -52.55 0.14 -16.65
C ASP A 21 -51.37 -0.75 -16.20
N HIS A 22 -51.55 -2.08 -16.25
CA HIS A 22 -50.47 -3.03 -16.00
C HIS A 22 -49.36 -2.99 -17.07
N ILE A 23 -49.70 -2.77 -18.35
CA ILE A 23 -48.73 -2.64 -19.44
C ILE A 23 -47.91 -1.35 -19.26
N LYS A 24 -48.55 -0.21 -19.01
CA LYS A 24 -47.86 1.06 -18.75
C LYS A 24 -46.93 0.99 -17.54
N LYS A 25 -47.36 0.33 -16.45
CA LYS A 25 -46.52 0.08 -15.27
C LYS A 25 -45.29 -0.78 -15.60
N ARG A 26 -45.45 -1.82 -16.44
CA ARG A 26 -44.33 -2.66 -16.89
C ARG A 26 -43.36 -1.90 -17.80
N GLU A 27 -43.86 -1.04 -18.68
CA GLU A 27 -43.03 -0.19 -19.55
C GLU A 27 -42.24 0.84 -18.74
N LEU A 28 -42.87 1.49 -17.75
CA LEU A 28 -42.17 2.41 -16.83
C LEU A 28 -41.05 1.70 -16.06
N LEU A 29 -41.33 0.51 -15.52
CA LEU A 29 -40.34 -0.31 -14.80
C LEU A 29 -39.21 -0.80 -15.72
N ALA A 30 -39.51 -1.13 -16.97
CA ALA A 30 -38.50 -1.54 -17.96
C ALA A 30 -37.60 -0.35 -18.33
N LYS A 31 -38.17 0.84 -18.50
CA LYS A 31 -37.44 2.08 -18.77
C LYS A 31 -36.54 2.48 -17.59
N ASP A 32 -37.03 2.34 -16.36
CA ASP A 32 -36.26 2.60 -15.15
C ASP A 32 -35.09 1.59 -14.99
N LYS A 33 -35.33 0.29 -15.21
CA LYS A 33 -34.27 -0.73 -15.22
C LYS A 33 -33.21 -0.48 -16.31
N SER A 34 -33.62 -0.03 -17.49
CA SER A 34 -32.71 0.34 -18.58
C SER A 34 -31.82 1.50 -18.19
N LEU A 35 -32.41 2.55 -17.60
CA LEU A 35 -31.68 3.74 -17.14
C LEU A 35 -30.69 3.39 -16.01
N PHE A 36 -31.12 2.59 -15.03
CA PHE A 36 -30.25 2.13 -13.95
C PHE A 36 -29.11 1.24 -14.46
N LYS A 37 -29.35 0.40 -15.47
CA LYS A 37 -28.31 -0.40 -16.10
C LYS A 37 -27.29 0.50 -16.80
N GLU A 38 -27.73 1.50 -17.56
CA GLU A 38 -26.84 2.44 -18.24
C GLU A 38 -26.02 3.29 -17.25
N LEU A 39 -26.66 3.73 -16.15
CA LEU A 39 -25.98 4.46 -15.08
C LEU A 39 -24.93 3.58 -14.39
N ARG A 40 -25.25 2.30 -14.13
CA ARG A 40 -24.31 1.32 -13.55
C ARG A 40 -23.15 1.05 -14.51
N ASP A 41 -23.41 0.83 -15.80
CA ASP A 41 -22.37 0.57 -16.79
C ASP A 41 -21.44 1.78 -16.93
N LYS A 42 -21.99 3.01 -16.93
CA LYS A 42 -21.21 4.26 -16.89
C LYS A 42 -20.40 4.41 -15.61
N LEU A 43 -20.97 4.08 -14.45
CA LEU A 43 -20.27 4.09 -13.16
C LEU A 43 -19.12 3.08 -13.16
N THR A 44 -19.35 1.87 -13.69
CA THR A 44 -18.32 0.82 -13.76
C THR A 44 -17.17 1.21 -14.70
N VAL A 45 -17.47 1.89 -15.80
CA VAL A 45 -16.44 2.45 -16.71
C VAL A 45 -15.68 3.61 -16.05
N LEU A 46 -16.34 4.44 -15.26
CA LEU A 46 -15.70 5.51 -14.48
C LEU A 46 -14.81 4.93 -13.37
N GLU A 47 -15.27 3.91 -12.63
CA GLU A 47 -14.49 3.17 -11.64
C GLU A 47 -13.27 2.51 -12.27
N LYS A 48 -13.42 1.85 -13.43
CA LYS A 48 -12.28 1.26 -14.18
C LYS A 48 -11.32 2.31 -14.76
N ARG A 49 -11.79 3.51 -15.10
CA ARG A 49 -10.94 4.63 -15.54
C ARG A 49 -10.20 5.29 -14.38
N LEU A 50 -10.75 5.23 -13.16
CA LEU A 50 -10.05 5.63 -11.93
C LEU A 50 -8.96 4.60 -11.55
N ASP A 51 -9.19 3.32 -11.84
CA ASP A 51 -8.25 2.21 -11.59
C ASP A 51 -7.01 2.23 -12.51
N SER A 52 -7.13 2.78 -13.73
CA SER A 52 -6.04 2.70 -14.72
C SER A 52 -4.92 3.75 -14.58
N ARG A 53 -4.87 4.55 -13.51
CA ARG A 53 -3.77 5.52 -13.26
C ARG A 53 -3.40 5.79 -11.79
N SER A 54 -3.97 5.12 -10.79
CA SER A 54 -3.84 5.64 -9.42
C SER A 54 -3.79 4.53 -8.37
N CYS A 55 -2.60 4.30 -7.79
CA CYS A 55 -2.38 3.93 -6.39
C CYS A 55 -3.58 3.20 -5.71
N ASP A 56 -3.59 1.86 -5.74
CA ASP A 56 -4.68 1.05 -5.16
C ASP A 56 -4.84 1.30 -3.64
N ARG A 57 -3.72 1.58 -2.96
CA ARG A 57 -3.73 1.96 -1.54
C ARG A 57 -2.55 2.85 -1.18
N PHE A 58 -2.84 3.97 -0.54
CA PHE A 58 -1.85 4.84 0.09
C PHE A 58 -1.42 4.24 1.42
N HIS A 59 -0.10 4.12 1.65
CA HIS A 59 0.48 3.69 2.91
C HIS A 59 1.25 4.85 3.53
N ALA A 60 0.79 5.30 4.69
CA ALA A 60 1.55 6.23 5.52
C ALA A 60 2.50 5.46 6.43
N GLY A 61 3.66 6.04 6.69
CA GLY A 61 4.76 5.40 7.39
C GLY A 61 5.73 6.39 8.02
N TYR A 62 6.88 5.86 8.43
CA TYR A 62 8.01 6.62 8.97
C TYR A 62 9.20 6.50 8.02
N ILE A 63 9.97 7.58 7.87
CA ILE A 63 11.20 7.51 7.09
C ILE A 63 12.26 6.78 7.92
N GLY A 64 12.85 5.74 7.32
CA GLY A 64 13.98 5.00 7.85
C GLY A 64 15.23 5.20 7.00
N GLY A 65 16.40 5.19 7.63
CA GLY A 65 17.67 5.33 6.95
C GLY A 65 18.85 4.92 7.83
N SER A 66 20.04 5.15 7.30
CA SER A 66 21.29 4.89 8.02
C SER A 66 21.62 6.02 8.99
N SER A 67 22.37 5.73 10.06
CA SER A 67 22.93 6.77 10.92
C SER A 67 23.84 7.71 10.12
N HIS A 68 23.79 9.00 10.42
CA HIS A 68 24.64 10.03 9.82
C HIS A 68 26.15 9.80 10.07
N THR A 69 26.51 8.93 11.00
CA THR A 69 27.92 8.58 11.31
C THR A 69 28.41 7.34 10.54
N HIS A 70 27.54 6.62 9.84
CA HIS A 70 27.86 5.36 9.17
C HIS A 70 28.31 5.58 7.72
N LYS A 71 29.59 5.31 7.44
CA LYS A 71 30.22 5.60 6.12
C LYS A 71 29.81 4.63 5.01
N GLY A 72 29.60 3.36 5.33
CA GLY A 72 29.30 2.28 4.36
C GLY A 72 27.85 1.81 4.35
N ALA A 73 27.02 2.43 5.19
CA ALA A 73 25.61 2.10 5.27
C ALA A 73 24.86 2.59 4.03
N ALA A 74 23.57 2.24 3.96
CA ALA A 74 22.79 2.57 2.79
C ALA A 74 22.50 4.06 2.67
N VAL A 75 22.64 4.57 1.44
CA VAL A 75 22.49 6.00 1.12
C VAL A 75 21.05 6.43 0.87
N ASN A 76 20.15 5.47 0.60
CA ASN A 76 18.74 5.74 0.36
C ASN A 76 17.93 5.70 1.65
N TYR A 77 16.88 6.51 1.68
CA TYR A 77 15.82 6.41 2.69
C TYR A 77 14.72 5.46 2.23
N LEU A 78 14.01 4.89 3.20
CA LEU A 78 12.89 3.99 2.99
C LEU A 78 11.65 4.51 3.71
N CYS A 79 10.49 4.24 3.13
CA CYS A 79 9.22 4.48 3.81
C CYS A 79 8.77 3.20 4.52
N MET A 80 8.90 3.21 5.85
CA MET A 80 8.65 2.07 6.71
C MET A 80 7.18 2.07 7.18
N PRO A 81 6.48 0.93 7.19
CA PRO A 81 5.08 0.87 7.60
C PRO A 81 4.91 1.27 9.07
N LYS A 82 3.74 1.81 9.44
CA LYS A 82 3.47 2.13 10.86
C LYS A 82 3.51 0.91 11.75
N ASN A 83 3.08 -0.24 11.23
CA ASN A 83 3.12 -1.53 11.91
C ASN A 83 3.97 -2.48 11.06
N PRO A 84 5.18 -2.84 11.52
CA PRO A 84 6.02 -3.78 10.78
C PRO A 84 5.47 -5.20 10.91
N ASP A 85 5.40 -5.89 9.78
CA ASP A 85 5.27 -7.35 9.75
C ASP A 85 6.67 -7.96 9.85
N TRP A 86 6.81 -8.97 10.71
CA TRP A 86 8.06 -9.68 10.90
C TRP A 86 7.97 -11.03 10.20
N ASP A 87 8.93 -11.31 9.32
CA ASP A 87 9.08 -12.63 8.71
C ASP A 87 10.07 -13.47 9.55
N LYS A 88 11.28 -13.73 9.04
CA LYS A 88 12.35 -14.41 9.78
C LYS A 88 13.20 -13.38 10.54
N TYR A 89 13.29 -13.53 11.87
CA TYR A 89 14.14 -12.67 12.71
C TYR A 89 14.75 -13.43 13.90
N ALA A 90 15.90 -12.95 14.36
CA ALA A 90 16.49 -13.24 15.65
C ALA A 90 16.32 -12.02 16.56
N ASN A 91 16.32 -12.22 17.88
CA ASN A 91 16.25 -11.11 18.82
C ASN A 91 17.67 -10.67 19.23
N GLY A 92 17.84 -9.35 19.35
CA GLY A 92 19.07 -8.72 19.84
C GLY A 92 19.95 -8.20 18.69
N ILE A 93 20.82 -7.23 18.97
CA ILE A 93 21.65 -6.60 17.95
C ILE A 93 22.86 -7.49 17.63
N GLN A 94 23.09 -7.79 16.35
CA GLN A 94 24.14 -8.71 15.93
C GLN A 94 25.25 -8.00 15.15
N GLY A 95 26.52 -8.37 15.39
CA GLY A 95 27.69 -7.60 14.91
C GLY A 95 27.96 -7.62 13.39
N TYR A 96 27.36 -8.56 12.66
CA TYR A 96 27.47 -8.69 11.20
C TYR A 96 26.12 -8.39 10.53
N ARG A 97 25.61 -7.20 10.84
CA ARG A 97 24.35 -6.68 10.33
C ARG A 97 24.54 -5.25 9.84
N ALA A 98 23.59 -4.83 9.03
CA ALA A 98 23.37 -3.42 8.80
C ALA A 98 22.20 -2.94 9.66
N TYR A 99 22.08 -1.63 9.80
CA TYR A 99 21.19 -1.03 10.78
C TYR A 99 20.30 0.00 10.11
N LEU A 100 19.00 -0.08 10.39
CA LEU A 100 18.02 0.92 10.00
C LEU A 100 17.54 1.69 11.25
N TYR A 101 17.68 3.00 11.17
CA TYR A 101 17.24 3.97 12.15
C TYR A 101 16.03 4.73 11.60
N GLY A 102 15.22 5.32 12.47
CA GLY A 102 14.28 6.36 12.06
C GLY A 102 15.04 7.65 11.74
N THR A 103 14.42 8.54 10.98
CA THR A 103 14.99 9.87 10.71
C THR A 103 14.37 10.92 11.62
N GLU A 104 15.18 11.88 12.03
CA GLU A 104 14.75 13.08 12.74
C GLU A 104 15.01 14.33 11.90
N TYR A 105 14.22 15.38 12.13
CA TYR A 105 14.52 16.68 11.54
C TYR A 105 15.63 17.38 12.33
N GLU A 106 16.71 17.77 11.64
CA GLU A 106 17.78 18.59 12.22
C GLU A 106 17.52 20.08 11.90
N MET A 107 16.58 20.70 12.64
CA MET A 107 16.14 22.08 12.39
C MET A 107 16.71 23.06 13.42
N ARG A 108 17.34 24.15 12.96
CA ARG A 108 17.79 25.27 13.83
C ARG A 108 16.93 26.52 13.72
N GLU A 109 16.08 26.59 12.70
CA GLU A 109 15.18 27.69 12.40
C GLU A 109 14.00 27.19 11.55
N ASN A 110 12.95 28.00 11.42
CA ASN A 110 11.82 27.66 10.55
C ASN A 110 12.27 27.66 9.08
N SER A 111 11.94 26.62 8.32
CA SER A 111 12.31 26.53 6.90
C SER A 111 11.21 25.86 6.07
N ASN A 112 10.85 26.45 4.93
CA ASN A 112 9.89 25.91 3.95
C ASN A 112 8.57 25.37 4.57
N GLY A 113 8.04 26.06 5.59
CA GLY A 113 6.82 25.65 6.29
C GLY A 113 7.00 24.54 7.33
N ILE A 114 8.23 24.09 7.58
CA ILE A 114 8.59 23.21 8.69
C ILE A 114 9.04 24.09 9.87
N PRO A 115 8.32 24.07 11.01
CA PRO A 115 8.72 24.82 12.18
C PRO A 115 10.00 24.26 12.82
N GLN A 116 10.81 25.14 13.44
CA GLN A 116 11.96 24.74 14.26
C GLN A 116 11.55 23.80 15.40
N SER A 117 10.31 23.89 15.89
CA SER A 117 9.79 23.00 16.93
C SER A 117 9.75 21.52 16.53
N TYR A 118 9.98 21.20 15.25
CA TYR A 118 10.10 19.81 14.78
C TYR A 118 11.52 19.27 14.87
N HIS A 119 12.48 20.05 15.39
CA HIS A 119 13.81 19.52 15.73
C HIS A 119 13.67 18.24 16.57
N ASP A 120 14.41 17.19 16.21
CA ASP A 120 14.36 15.84 16.79
C ASP A 120 13.04 15.08 16.62
N TYR A 121 12.07 15.61 15.85
CA TYR A 121 10.84 14.88 15.52
C TYR A 121 11.05 13.94 14.35
N GLU A 122 10.42 12.77 14.43
CA GLU A 122 10.42 11.78 13.36
C GLU A 122 9.76 12.30 12.07
N SER A 123 10.38 12.02 10.94
CA SER A 123 9.83 12.41 9.62
C SER A 123 8.82 11.37 9.10
N PRO A 124 7.57 11.77 8.79
CA PRO A 124 6.59 10.88 8.19
C PRO A 124 6.85 10.69 6.69
N CYS A 125 6.37 9.57 6.16
CA CYS A 125 6.36 9.31 4.73
C CYS A 125 5.03 8.76 4.26
N ALA A 126 4.85 8.77 2.95
CA ALA A 126 3.83 7.95 2.35
C ALA A 126 4.21 7.46 0.96
N VAL A 127 3.77 6.25 0.65
CA VAL A 127 4.01 5.58 -0.63
C VAL A 127 2.69 5.04 -1.19
N CYS A 128 2.65 4.91 -2.51
CA CYS A 128 1.56 4.27 -3.21
C CYS A 128 1.89 2.82 -3.47
N ARG A 129 1.00 1.90 -3.05
CA ARG A 129 1.18 0.48 -3.34
C ARG A 129 0.81 0.22 -4.79
N ALA A 130 1.76 -0.34 -5.53
CA ALA A 130 1.47 -0.96 -6.81
C ALA A 130 1.01 -2.41 -6.59
N LEU A 131 -0.03 -2.82 -7.31
CA LEU A 131 -0.50 -4.19 -7.28
C LEU A 131 0.57 -5.12 -7.88
N GLY A 132 1.07 -6.08 -7.10
CA GLY A 132 1.79 -7.25 -7.65
C GLY A 132 3.23 -7.50 -7.21
N THR A 133 3.79 -6.88 -6.18
CA THR A 133 5.16 -7.20 -5.72
C THR A 133 5.25 -7.55 -4.24
N SER A 134 5.85 -8.70 -3.96
CA SER A 134 6.30 -9.20 -2.65
C SER A 134 7.79 -9.50 -2.77
N SER A 135 8.60 -9.15 -1.77
CA SER A 135 10.02 -9.54 -1.72
C SER A 135 10.55 -9.38 -0.31
N THR A 136 11.24 -10.39 0.20
CA THR A 136 11.45 -10.67 1.62
C THR A 136 12.93 -10.49 2.00
N LEU A 137 13.17 -9.72 3.07
CA LEU A 137 14.46 -9.34 3.64
C LEU A 137 15.16 -8.16 2.96
N MET A 138 15.48 -7.17 3.80
CA MET A 138 16.21 -5.97 3.43
C MET A 138 17.70 -6.19 3.69
N ILE A 139 18.54 -5.80 2.73
CA ILE A 139 19.98 -6.03 2.81
C ILE A 139 20.74 -4.79 2.32
N PRO A 140 21.59 -4.15 3.14
CA PRO A 140 22.52 -3.12 2.72
C PRO A 140 23.96 -3.63 2.91
N GLY A 141 24.89 -2.75 2.58
CA GLY A 141 26.28 -2.85 3.01
C GLY A 141 26.41 -2.50 4.49
N ARG A 142 27.50 -2.96 5.10
CA ARG A 142 27.76 -2.78 6.53
C ARG A 142 28.19 -1.35 6.84
N TYR A 143 27.78 -0.85 8.00
CA TYR A 143 27.96 0.55 8.40
C TYR A 143 29.41 1.06 8.43
N ASN A 144 30.39 0.17 8.61
CA ASN A 144 31.81 0.50 8.69
C ASN A 144 32.60 0.17 7.41
N HIS A 145 31.93 -0.16 6.31
CA HIS A 145 32.60 -0.34 5.02
C HIS A 145 32.83 1.01 4.34
N GLU A 146 33.79 1.09 3.41
CA GLU A 146 34.04 2.32 2.65
C GLU A 146 33.07 2.47 1.47
N ALA A 147 32.66 1.34 0.89
CA ALA A 147 31.72 1.33 -0.22
C ALA A 147 30.31 1.70 0.27
N ALA A 148 29.71 2.68 -0.39
CA ALA A 148 28.30 3.00 -0.22
C ALA A 148 27.42 1.83 -0.66
N SER A 149 26.26 1.69 -0.03
CA SER A 149 25.30 0.64 -0.35
C SER A 149 23.89 1.20 -0.45
N GLN A 150 22.92 0.34 -0.75
CA GLN A 150 21.50 0.68 -0.76
C GLN A 150 20.70 -0.40 -0.05
N TYR A 151 19.60 -0.01 0.58
CA TYR A 151 18.60 -0.96 1.04
C TYR A 151 17.91 -1.58 -0.17
N ILE A 152 18.18 -2.86 -0.41
CA ILE A 152 17.50 -3.64 -1.45
C ILE A 152 16.67 -4.74 -0.79
N CYS A 153 15.52 -5.06 -1.39
CA CYS A 153 14.78 -6.27 -1.03
C CYS A 153 15.39 -7.45 -1.79
N VAL A 154 15.71 -8.52 -1.06
CA VAL A 154 16.18 -9.79 -1.64
C VAL A 154 15.07 -10.84 -1.47
N ASP A 155 15.30 -12.09 -1.83
CA ASP A 155 14.42 -13.19 -1.44
C ASP A 155 14.79 -13.69 -0.03
N GLY A 156 13.78 -14.07 0.76
CA GLY A 156 13.96 -14.60 2.11
C GLY A 156 14.42 -16.06 2.13
N ASP A 157 14.31 -16.75 0.99
CA ASP A 157 14.82 -18.09 0.74
C ASP A 157 16.05 -17.99 -0.16
N ALA A 158 17.17 -17.56 0.42
CA ALA A 158 18.41 -17.33 -0.32
C ALA A 158 18.94 -18.61 -1.00
N GLU A 159 19.24 -18.52 -2.29
CA GLU A 159 19.86 -19.57 -3.09
C GLU A 159 21.33 -19.25 -3.39
N ASN A 160 22.19 -20.28 -3.49
CA ASN A 160 23.59 -20.12 -3.87
C ASN A 160 23.83 -20.51 -5.33
N VAL A 161 24.54 -19.67 -6.10
CA VAL A 161 24.82 -19.89 -7.53
C VAL A 161 26.31 -19.91 -7.86
N GLY A 162 27.17 -20.44 -6.98
CA GLY A 162 28.61 -20.48 -7.27
C GLY A 162 29.55 -20.86 -6.11
N SER A 163 30.68 -20.15 -6.05
CA SER A 163 31.84 -20.44 -5.19
C SER A 163 31.67 -19.95 -3.74
N ASN A 164 32.31 -20.64 -2.79
CA ASN A 164 32.44 -20.25 -1.38
C ASN A 164 33.79 -19.59 -1.05
N SER A 165 34.64 -19.32 -2.05
CA SER A 165 35.92 -18.66 -1.85
C SER A 165 35.72 -17.22 -1.40
N ASN A 166 36.41 -16.79 -0.34
CA ASN A 166 36.36 -15.38 0.04
C ASN A 166 37.07 -14.49 -1.01
N LYS A 167 36.36 -13.48 -1.50
CA LYS A 167 36.85 -12.49 -2.47
C LYS A 167 36.63 -11.05 -2.01
N ASP A 168 35.95 -10.84 -0.88
CA ASP A 168 35.67 -9.52 -0.28
C ASP A 168 35.17 -8.45 -1.29
N GLY A 169 34.32 -8.86 -2.24
CA GLY A 169 33.71 -7.99 -3.24
C GLY A 169 32.48 -7.24 -2.70
N ALA A 170 31.36 -7.30 -3.43
CA ALA A 170 30.08 -6.80 -2.93
C ALA A 170 29.53 -7.73 -1.84
N LEU A 171 29.20 -7.17 -0.68
CA LEU A 171 28.76 -7.93 0.49
C LEU A 171 27.36 -7.51 0.91
N LEU A 172 26.58 -8.50 1.32
CA LEU A 172 25.17 -8.40 1.68
C LEU A 172 25.00 -8.72 3.17
N TYR A 173 24.43 -7.79 3.94
CA TYR A 173 24.16 -7.96 5.37
C TYR A 173 22.67 -7.80 5.68
N PRO A 174 22.03 -8.70 6.45
CA PRO A 174 20.66 -8.49 6.91
C PRO A 174 20.53 -7.17 7.70
N VAL A 175 19.40 -6.47 7.55
CA VAL A 175 19.10 -5.23 8.29
C VAL A 175 18.39 -5.53 9.60
N GLU A 176 18.87 -4.94 10.68
CA GLU A 176 18.16 -4.85 11.95
C GLU A 176 17.58 -3.45 12.18
N ALA A 177 16.40 -3.39 12.79
CA ALA A 177 15.83 -2.15 13.32
C ALA A 177 16.59 -1.69 14.56
N ILE A 178 16.93 -0.41 14.66
CA ILE A 178 17.56 0.17 15.85
C ILE A 178 16.63 1.20 16.49
N CYS A 179 16.27 0.99 17.76
CA CYS A 179 15.46 1.93 18.53
C CYS A 179 16.26 3.17 18.90
N GLY A 180 15.55 4.29 19.11
CA GLY A 180 16.11 5.61 19.37
C GLY A 180 15.31 6.60 18.56
N SER A 181 15.88 7.01 17.42
CA SER A 181 15.14 7.78 16.39
C SER A 181 14.06 6.95 15.70
N LEU A 182 14.08 5.61 15.83
CA LEU A 182 12.97 4.75 15.43
C LEU A 182 12.07 4.46 16.62
N LYS A 183 10.77 4.76 16.49
CA LYS A 183 9.76 4.47 17.50
C LYS A 183 9.61 2.99 17.82
N CYS A 184 9.91 2.64 19.07
CA CYS A 184 9.68 1.33 19.64
C CYS A 184 8.76 1.46 20.87
N PRO A 185 7.55 0.86 20.91
CA PRO A 185 6.84 0.06 19.89
C PRO A 185 6.17 0.89 18.77
N PRO A 186 5.83 0.30 17.59
CA PRO A 186 5.72 -1.14 17.32
C PRO A 186 6.96 -1.81 16.73
N TYR A 187 8.01 -1.04 16.41
CA TYR A 187 9.30 -1.65 16.08
C TYR A 187 9.92 -2.27 17.33
N VAL A 188 10.76 -3.27 17.10
CA VAL A 188 11.53 -3.93 18.15
C VAL A 188 13.00 -3.86 17.75
N GLY A 189 13.82 -3.27 18.61
CA GLY A 189 15.24 -3.11 18.37
C GLY A 189 15.96 -4.46 18.28
N GLY A 190 16.87 -4.58 17.32
CA GLY A 190 17.62 -5.80 17.07
C GLY A 190 16.78 -6.92 16.45
N ARG A 191 15.70 -6.60 15.73
CA ARG A 191 14.99 -7.57 14.88
C ARG A 191 15.24 -7.25 13.42
N GLU A 192 15.39 -8.31 12.62
CA GLU A 192 15.56 -8.19 11.18
C GLU A 192 14.30 -7.68 10.49
N LEU A 193 14.47 -6.73 9.57
CA LEU A 193 13.37 -6.09 8.88
C LEU A 193 12.96 -6.83 7.60
N ALA A 194 11.66 -7.12 7.50
CA ALA A 194 11.05 -7.49 6.24
C ALA A 194 11.00 -6.29 5.29
N CYS A 195 11.06 -6.57 3.99
CA CYS A 195 11.05 -5.57 2.92
C CYS A 195 9.75 -5.72 2.12
N VAL A 196 9.29 -4.66 1.47
CA VAL A 196 8.28 -4.72 0.41
C VAL A 196 8.58 -3.62 -0.59
N VAL A 197 8.64 -3.94 -1.88
CA VAL A 197 8.80 -2.94 -2.93
C VAL A 197 7.42 -2.46 -3.36
N CYS A 198 7.16 -1.17 -3.20
CA CYS A 198 6.04 -0.48 -3.85
C CYS A 198 6.53 0.10 -5.18
N SER A 199 5.81 -0.10 -6.29
CA SER A 199 6.11 0.65 -7.53
C SER A 199 5.56 2.07 -7.43
N LYS A 200 6.28 3.01 -8.05
CA LYS A 200 5.89 4.41 -8.17
C LYS A 200 4.81 4.58 -9.24
#